data_AF-A0A939FF58-F1
#
_entry.id   AF-A0A939FF58-F1
#
_cell.length_a   1.000
_cell.length_b   1.000
_cell.length_c   1.000
_cell.angle_alpha   90.00
_cell.angle_beta   90.00
_cell.angle_gamma   90.00
#
_symmetry.space_group_name_H-M   'P 1'
#
loop_
_entity.id
_entity.type
_entity.pdbx_description
1 polymer ?
#
loop_
_entity_poly.entity_id
_entity_poly.type
_entity_poly.pdbx_seq_one_letter_code
_entity_poly.pdbx_strand_id
1 'polypeptide(L)'
;HPVVVLTDRNRALKPGQIRMEFYDADTGRWRPVSFEVTDEDELIGVFDDGFPGFTVGAGKTLTVKVRLGLTRDAASTEVLASAAVVAPALHDG
;
A
#
# COMPACT_ATOMS: atom_id res chain seq x y z
N HIS A 1 -7.89 -2.41 -7.14
CA HIS A 1 -6.92 -1.53 -6.46
C HIS A 1 -5.83 -2.37 -5.83
N PRO A 2 -4.54 -2.01 -5.99
CA PRO A 2 -3.47 -2.64 -5.23
C PRO A 2 -3.58 -2.32 -3.74
N VAL A 3 -3.18 -3.28 -2.93
CA VAL A 3 -3.12 -3.19 -1.48
C VAL A 3 -1.72 -3.61 -1.06
N VAL A 4 -1.14 -2.88 -0.11
CA VAL A 4 0.08 -3.29 0.60
C VAL A 4 -0.29 -3.70 2.01
N VAL A 5 0.33 -4.76 2.50
CA VAL A 5 0.21 -5.22 3.89
C VAL A 5 1.61 -5.15 4.49
N LEU A 6 1.72 -4.47 5.62
CA LEU A 6 2.93 -4.44 6.43
C LEU A 6 2.67 -5.22 7.71
N THR A 7 3.48 -6.26 7.93
CA THR A 7 3.37 -7.11 9.11
C THR A 7 4.64 -6.96 9.95
N ASP A 8 4.47 -6.59 11.21
CA ASP A 8 5.54 -6.52 12.21
C ASP A 8 5.28 -7.54 13.31
N ARG A 9 6.13 -8.58 13.38
CA ARG A 9 5.98 -9.66 14.35
C ARG A 9 6.04 -9.19 15.80
N ASN A 10 6.73 -8.07 16.06
CA ASN A 10 6.88 -7.52 17.41
C ASN A 10 5.81 -6.48 17.75
N ARG A 11 4.94 -6.13 16.79
CA ARG A 11 3.86 -5.13 16.97
C ARG A 11 4.36 -3.79 17.52
N ALA A 12 5.59 -3.44 17.16
CA ALA A 12 6.29 -2.25 17.62
C ALA A 12 6.04 -1.04 16.70
N LEU A 13 5.71 -1.27 15.43
CA LEU A 13 5.46 -0.23 14.44
C LEU A 13 4.00 0.24 14.46
N LYS A 14 3.79 1.56 14.63
CA LYS A 14 2.44 2.16 14.68
C LYS A 14 2.07 2.83 13.35
N PRO A 15 0.77 2.94 12.99
CA PRO A 15 0.33 3.60 11.75
C PRO A 15 0.92 4.99 11.55
N GLY A 16 0.87 5.83 12.59
CA GLY A 16 1.36 7.22 12.53
C GLY A 16 2.88 7.35 12.33
N GLN A 17 3.63 6.25 12.46
CA GLN A 17 5.07 6.20 12.26
C GLN A 17 5.46 5.84 10.83
N ILE A 18 4.48 5.48 9.99
CA ILE A 18 4.66 5.10 8.60
C ILE A 18 4.09 6.17 7.68
N ARG A 19 4.85 6.50 6.64
CA ARG A 19 4.36 7.28 5.51
C ARG A 19 4.70 6.53 4.24
N MET A 20 3.70 6.13 3.47
CA MET A 20 3.90 5.56 2.15
C MET A 20 3.19 6.41 1.12
N GLU A 21 3.84 6.56 -0.03
CA GLU A 21 3.27 7.21 -1.19
C GLU A 21 3.60 6.40 -2.44
N PHE A 22 2.70 6.47 -3.43
CA PHE A 22 2.90 5.87 -4.73
C PHE A 22 2.91 6.94 -5.82
N TYR A 23 3.66 6.70 -6.88
CA TYR A 23 3.77 7.64 -7.98
C TYR A 23 2.65 7.43 -8.98
N ASP A 24 1.89 8.47 -9.24
CA ASP A 24 1.00 8.57 -10.37
C ASP A 24 1.77 8.98 -11.62
N ALA A 25 1.90 8.07 -12.58
CA ALA A 25 2.52 8.42 -13.85
C ALA A 25 1.64 9.37 -14.68
N ASP A 26 0.32 9.31 -14.53
CA ASP A 26 -0.63 10.07 -15.37
C ASP A 26 -0.67 11.55 -14.97
N THR A 27 -0.64 11.85 -13.67
CA THR A 27 -0.60 13.24 -13.17
C THR A 27 0.79 13.73 -12.76
N GLY A 28 1.79 12.83 -12.70
CA GLY A 28 3.15 13.14 -12.26
C GLY A 28 3.28 13.43 -10.76
N ARG A 29 2.34 12.97 -9.93
CA ARG A 29 2.26 13.28 -8.50
C ARG A 29 2.56 12.07 -7.63
N TRP A 30 3.17 12.31 -6.48
CA TRP A 30 3.18 11.35 -5.38
C TRP A 30 1.86 11.45 -4.63
N ARG A 31 1.19 10.31 -4.45
CA ARG A 31 -0.09 10.19 -3.76
C ARG A 31 0.06 9.42 -2.46
N PRO A 32 -0.55 9.88 -1.36
CA PRO A 32 -0.50 9.18 -0.08
C PRO A 32 -1.20 7.82 -0.15
N VAL A 33 -0.68 6.87 0.62
CA VAL A 33 -1.36 5.61 0.96
C VAL A 33 -1.82 5.74 2.41
N SER A 34 -3.13 5.67 2.61
CA SER A 34 -3.73 5.62 3.95
C SER A 34 -3.60 4.20 4.51
N PHE A 35 -3.12 4.08 5.75
CA PHE A 35 -3.03 2.79 6.44
C PHE A 35 -4.11 2.64 7.49
N GLU A 36 -4.71 1.45 7.53
CA GLU A 36 -5.61 1.00 8.59
C GLU A 36 -4.96 -0.15 9.35
N VAL A 37 -5.21 -0.22 10.67
CA VAL A 37 -4.78 -1.34 11.52
C VAL A 37 -5.87 -2.40 11.48
N THR A 38 -5.49 -3.65 11.29
CA THR A 38 -6.38 -4.79 11.52
C THR A 38 -6.17 -5.41 12.89
N ASP A 39 -7.12 -6.22 13.31
CA ASP A 39 -7.09 -6.96 14.58
C ASP A 39 -5.92 -7.96 14.69
N GLU A 40 -5.25 -8.26 13.56
CA GLU A 40 -4.06 -9.13 13.49
C GLU A 40 -2.74 -8.36 13.60
N ASP A 41 -2.79 -7.07 13.92
CA ASP A 41 -1.65 -6.14 13.97
C ASP A 41 -0.95 -5.95 12.61
N GLU A 42 -1.75 -6.06 11.54
CA GLU A 42 -1.31 -5.74 10.19
C GLU A 42 -1.68 -4.30 9.86
N LEU A 43 -0.77 -3.63 9.15
CA LEU A 43 -1.02 -2.30 8.60
C LEU A 43 -1.35 -2.46 7.12
N ILE A 44 -2.61 -2.27 6.78
CA ILE A 44 -3.11 -2.40 5.41
C ILE A 44 -3.19 -1.03 4.78
N GLY A 45 -2.42 -0.83 3.70
CA GLY A 45 -2.42 0.37 2.89
C GLY A 45 -3.12 0.15 1.55
N VAL A 46 -4.19 0.88 1.27
CA VAL A 46 -4.87 0.82 -0.02
C VAL A 46 -4.38 1.95 -0.91
N PHE A 47 -4.06 1.64 -2.17
CA PHE A 47 -3.62 2.63 -3.16
C PHE A 47 -4.85 3.35 -3.74
N ASP A 48 -5.57 4.03 -2.86
CA ASP A 48 -6.84 4.68 -3.15
C ASP A 48 -7.04 5.90 -2.25
N ASP A 49 -6.75 7.08 -2.80
CA ASP A 49 -7.02 8.40 -2.23
C ASP A 49 -8.06 9.16 -3.09
N GLY A 50 -8.98 8.43 -3.74
CA GLY A 50 -9.76 8.93 -4.87
C GLY A 50 -9.08 8.67 -6.22
N PHE A 51 -8.12 7.74 -6.25
CA PHE A 51 -7.41 7.34 -7.45
C PHE A 51 -8.28 6.39 -8.30
N PRO A 52 -8.52 6.66 -9.60
CA PRO A 52 -9.34 5.79 -10.46
C PRO A 52 -8.78 4.37 -10.65
N GLY A 53 -7.57 4.09 -10.16
CA GLY A 53 -6.91 2.80 -10.29
C GLY A 53 -5.89 2.78 -11.44
N PHE A 54 -5.15 1.68 -11.52
CA PHE A 54 -4.13 1.49 -12.53
C PHE A 54 -4.68 0.75 -13.74
N THR A 55 -4.29 1.19 -14.94
CA THR A 55 -4.55 0.44 -16.16
C THR A 55 -3.37 -0.46 -16.50
N VAL A 56 -3.62 -1.75 -16.70
CA VAL A 56 -2.60 -2.72 -17.12
C VAL A 56 -3.02 -3.30 -18.47
N GLY A 57 -2.17 -3.15 -19.48
CA GLY A 57 -2.41 -3.75 -20.80
C GLY A 57 -2.36 -5.28 -20.74
N ALA A 58 -3.11 -5.95 -21.61
CA ALA A 58 -3.13 -7.42 -21.67
C ALA A 58 -1.72 -8.00 -21.89
N GLY A 59 -1.33 -8.96 -21.04
CA GLY A 59 -0.01 -9.58 -21.07
C GLY A 59 1.15 -8.63 -20.74
N LYS A 60 0.87 -7.46 -20.16
CA LYS A 60 1.88 -6.48 -19.75
C LYS A 60 2.01 -6.44 -18.23
N THR A 61 3.19 -6.01 -17.79
CA THR A 61 3.48 -5.69 -16.40
C THR A 61 3.46 -4.17 -16.23
N LEU A 62 2.84 -3.71 -15.14
CA LEU A 62 2.94 -2.33 -14.70
C LEU A 62 3.87 -2.24 -13.49
N THR A 63 4.87 -1.37 -13.56
CA THR A 63 5.73 -1.05 -12.41
C THR A 63 5.22 0.20 -11.73
N VAL A 64 4.82 0.09 -10.47
CA VAL A 64 4.42 1.23 -9.64
C VAL A 64 5.59 1.64 -8.76
N LYS A 65 6.03 2.90 -8.87
CA LYS A 65 7.06 3.43 -7.96
C LYS A 65 6.42 3.76 -6.62
N VAL A 66 7.06 3.33 -5.54
CA VAL A 66 6.64 3.63 -4.18
C VAL A 66 7.78 4.28 -3.41
N ARG A 67 7.45 5.09 -2.42
CA ARG A 67 8.39 5.55 -1.40
C ARG A 67 7.82 5.28 -0.03
N LEU A 68 8.69 4.86 0.88
CA LEU A 68 8.39 4.57 2.26
C LEU A 68 9.28 5.44 3.14
N GLY A 69 8.67 6.10 4.12
CA GLY A 69 9.33 6.86 5.16
C GLY A 69 8.88 6.41 6.54
N LEU A 70 9.81 6.42 7.49
CA LEU A 70 9.57 6.14 8.90
C LEU A 70 9.83 7.40 9.72
N THR A 71 9.01 7.63 10.75
CA THR A 71 9.29 8.69 11.71
C THR A 71 10.50 8.33 12.58
N ARG A 72 11.15 9.34 13.16
CA ARG A 72 12.37 9.13 13.96
C ARG A 72 12.13 8.32 15.25
N ASP A 73 10.91 8.33 15.75
CA ASP A 73 10.46 7.59 16.93
C ASP A 73 9.96 6.17 16.60
N ALA A 74 10.01 5.75 15.33
CA ALA A 74 9.68 4.39 14.93
C ALA A 74 10.62 3.39 15.63
N ALA A 75 10.03 2.34 16.21
CA ALA A 75 10.80 1.29 16.86
C ALA A 75 11.65 0.52 15.85
N SER A 76 12.84 0.09 16.28
CA SER A 76 13.68 -0.81 15.48
C SER A 76 13.08 -2.22 15.52
N THR A 77 12.49 -2.66 14.40
CA THR A 77 11.88 -3.98 14.25
C THR A 77 12.01 -4.48 12.81
N GLU A 78 11.78 -5.78 12.61
CA GLU A 78 11.68 -6.37 11.28
C GLU A 78 10.24 -6.24 10.77
N VAL A 79 10.09 -5.76 9.53
CA VAL A 79 8.78 -5.58 8.89
C VAL A 79 8.78 -6.34 7.58
N LEU A 80 7.76 -7.19 7.38
CA LEU A 80 7.48 -7.81 6.09
C LEU A 80 6.52 -6.91 5.31
N ALA A 81 6.87 -6.57 4.08
CA ALA A 81 5.98 -5.87 3.16
C ALA A 81 5.52 -6.82 2.05
N SER A 82 4.20 -6.98 1.93
CA SER A 82 3.55 -7.80 0.89
C SER A 82 2.59 -6.94 0.08
N ALA A 83 2.45 -7.21 -1.22
CA ALA A 83 1.52 -6.48 -2.07
C ALA A 83 0.62 -7.45 -2.85
N ALA A 84 -0.65 -7.09 -2.97
CA ALA A 84 -1.66 -7.84 -3.69
C ALA A 84 -2.53 -6.91 -4.53
N VAL A 85 -3.23 -7.46 -5.52
CA VAL A 85 -4.20 -6.71 -6.33
C VAL A 85 -5.58 -7.27 -6.03
N VAL A 86 -6.48 -6.40 -5.57
CA VAL A 86 -7.90 -6.74 -5.44
C VAL A 86 -8.62 -6.25 -6.69
N ALA A 87 -9.28 -7.17 -7.38
CA ALA A 87 -10.22 -6.86 -8.46
C ALA A 87 -11.64 -7.19 -7.99
N PRO A 88 -12.66 -6.39 -8.35
CA PRO A 88 -14.03 -6.82 -8.14
C PRO A 88 -14.26 -8.16 -8.85
N ALA A 89 -14.99 -9.06 -8.19
CA ALA A 89 -15.35 -10.33 -8.79
C ALA A 89 -16.15 -10.08 -10.07
N LEU A 90 -15.78 -10.75 -11.16
CA LEU A 90 -16.68 -10.87 -12.31
C LEU A 90 -17.90 -11.65 -11.82
N HIS A 91 -19.03 -10.96 -11.73
CA HIS A 91 -20.31 -11.63 -11.60
C HIS A 91 -20.72 -12.08 -12.99
N ASP A 92 -20.48 -13.36 -13.30
CA ASP A 92 -21.09 -14.00 -14.47
C ASP A 92 -22.58 -14.18 -14.16
N GLY A 93 -23.41 -13.36 -14.82
CA GLY A 93 -24.86 -13.48 -14.83
C GLY A 93 -25.37 -14.26 -16.03
#